data_AF-A0A9D1E0C0-F1
#
_entry.id   AF-A0A9D1E0C0-F1
#
_cell.length_a   1.000
_cell.length_b   1.000
_cell.length_c   1.000
_cell.angle_alpha   90.00
_cell.angle_beta   90.00
_cell.angle_gamma   90.00
#
_symmetry.space_group_name_H-M   'P 1'
#
loop_
_entity.id
_entity.type
_entity.pdbx_description
1 polymer ?
#
loop_
_entity_poly.entity_id
_entity_poly.type
_entity_poly.pdbx_seq_one_letter_code
_entity_poly.pdbx_strand_id
1 'polypeptide(L)'
;MTEIKYFTNLKELDCSSNQLSQLDVSNNTLLTYLDCSSNNLTQLVLNNTQLTSLGCGGNDLSQLDVSNNTQLMYLNCNDNQLTQLDVSNNTQLTELNCNDNQLTQLDVSNNTQLTDLRCYGNPLEKLILAASQQYKDWYDSIVEEYPDLDIIISE
;
A
#
# COMPACT_ATOMS: atom_id res chain seq x y z
N MET A 1 0.18 7.37 -20.96
CA MET A 1 -0.25 6.10 -21.59
C MET A 1 -1.76 6.17 -21.84
N THR A 2 -2.22 6.56 -23.03
CA THR A 2 -3.64 6.91 -23.30
C THR A 2 -4.47 5.77 -23.91
N GLU A 3 -3.83 4.73 -24.42
CA GLU A 3 -4.49 3.66 -25.16
C GLU A 3 -4.81 2.43 -24.29
N ILE A 4 -4.31 2.38 -23.06
CA ILE A 4 -4.46 1.20 -22.20
C ILE A 4 -5.93 0.84 -21.91
N LYS A 5 -6.79 1.85 -21.89
CA LYS A 5 -8.24 1.74 -21.73
C LYS A 5 -8.93 0.81 -22.74
N TYR A 6 -8.30 0.52 -23.89
CA TYR A 6 -8.86 -0.37 -24.91
C TYR A 6 -8.55 -1.87 -24.65
N PHE A 7 -7.61 -2.18 -23.75
CA PHE A 7 -7.28 -3.56 -23.39
C PHE A 7 -8.14 -4.06 -22.23
N THR A 8 -9.44 -4.21 -22.46
CA THR A 8 -10.42 -4.57 -21.41
C THR A 8 -10.20 -5.97 -20.80
N ASN A 9 -9.45 -6.84 -21.48
CA ASN A 9 -9.07 -8.18 -20.99
C ASN A 9 -7.71 -8.20 -20.25
N LEU A 10 -7.07 -7.04 -20.06
CA LEU A 10 -5.78 -6.95 -19.38
C LEU A 10 -5.90 -7.37 -17.91
N LYS A 11 -5.03 -8.29 -17.49
CA LYS A 11 -4.96 -8.81 -16.11
C LYS A 11 -3.72 -8.35 -15.35
N GLU A 12 -2.66 -8.07 -16.09
CA GLU A 12 -1.39 -7.66 -15.51
C GLU A 12 -0.91 -6.44 -16.30
N LEU A 13 -0.52 -5.42 -15.57
CA LEU A 13 0.12 -4.24 -16.12
C LEU A 13 1.37 -3.93 -15.33
N ASP A 14 2.50 -3.95 -16.00
CA ASP A 14 3.72 -3.32 -15.52
C ASP A 14 4.00 -2.11 -16.41
N CYS A 15 3.96 -0.93 -15.80
CA CYS A 15 4.34 0.35 -16.38
C CYS A 15 5.32 1.08 -15.46
N SER A 16 6.05 0.33 -14.63
CA SER A 16 7.06 0.85 -13.72
C SER A 16 8.21 1.54 -14.46
N SER A 17 8.97 2.38 -13.75
CA SER A 17 10.18 3.04 -14.26
C SER A 17 9.96 3.83 -15.56
N ASN A 18 8.90 4.64 -15.56
CA ASN A 18 8.54 5.50 -16.67
C ASN A 18 8.45 6.96 -16.21
N GLN A 19 7.88 7.83 -17.05
CA GLN A 19 7.66 9.25 -16.74
C GLN A 19 6.17 9.59 -16.74
N LEU A 20 5.32 8.64 -16.35
CA LEU A 20 3.88 8.84 -16.31
C LEU A 20 3.54 9.88 -15.24
N SER A 21 2.92 10.97 -15.65
CA SER A 21 2.27 11.93 -14.74
C SER A 21 0.82 11.56 -14.44
N GLN A 22 0.24 10.67 -15.24
CA GLN A 22 -1.14 10.19 -15.13
C GLN A 22 -1.21 8.73 -15.59
N LEU A 23 -2.07 7.97 -14.92
CA LEU A 23 -2.40 6.60 -15.24
C LEU A 23 -3.91 6.40 -15.09
N ASP A 24 -4.58 5.97 -16.16
CA ASP A 24 -5.99 5.61 -16.14
C ASP A 24 -6.13 4.11 -16.49
N VAL A 25 -6.48 3.33 -15.48
CA VAL A 25 -6.74 1.87 -15.58
C VAL A 25 -8.21 1.54 -15.34
N SER A 26 -9.11 2.53 -15.37
CA SER A 26 -10.51 2.36 -14.96
C SER A 26 -11.29 1.35 -15.81
N ASN A 27 -10.87 1.15 -17.07
CA ASN A 27 -11.49 0.20 -18.00
C ASN A 27 -10.86 -1.19 -17.96
N ASN A 28 -9.73 -1.37 -17.27
CA ASN A 28 -9.03 -2.63 -17.15
C ASN A 28 -9.54 -3.39 -15.91
N THR A 29 -10.85 -3.58 -15.80
CA THR A 29 -11.53 -4.08 -14.58
C THR A 29 -11.14 -5.49 -14.18
N LEU A 30 -10.45 -6.23 -15.06
CA LEU A 30 -9.92 -7.57 -14.81
C LEU A 30 -8.47 -7.58 -14.28
N LEU A 31 -7.86 -6.41 -14.06
CA LEU A 31 -6.51 -6.32 -13.49
C LEU A 31 -6.44 -6.99 -12.11
N THR A 32 -5.50 -7.92 -11.99
CA THR A 32 -5.09 -8.58 -10.75
C THR A 32 -3.72 -8.12 -10.27
N TYR A 33 -2.87 -7.65 -11.20
CA TYR A 33 -1.55 -7.09 -10.92
C TYR A 33 -1.40 -5.72 -11.56
N LEU A 34 -0.96 -4.74 -10.78
CA LEU A 34 -0.57 -3.43 -11.27
C LEU A 34 0.76 -3.01 -10.65
N ASP A 35 1.77 -2.80 -11.47
CA ASP A 35 2.98 -2.07 -11.09
C ASP A 35 3.08 -0.77 -11.89
N CYS A 36 3.03 0.34 -11.17
CA CYS A 36 3.20 1.70 -11.66
C CYS A 36 4.29 2.45 -10.88
N SER A 37 5.17 1.71 -10.21
CA SER A 37 6.24 2.27 -9.40
C SER A 37 7.24 3.09 -10.23
N SER A 38 8.00 3.98 -9.57
CA SER A 38 9.02 4.83 -10.22
C SER A 38 8.45 5.62 -11.41
N ASN A 39 7.45 6.45 -11.13
CA ASN A 39 6.81 7.36 -12.07
C ASN A 39 6.64 8.76 -11.40
N ASN A 40 5.90 9.67 -12.04
CA ASN A 40 5.61 11.01 -11.51
C ASN A 40 4.11 11.16 -11.21
N LEU A 41 3.45 10.10 -10.74
CA LEU A 41 2.03 10.11 -10.45
C LEU A 41 1.78 10.94 -9.18
N THR A 42 0.90 11.93 -9.28
CA THR A 42 0.40 12.69 -8.11
C THR A 42 -0.93 12.15 -7.58
N GLN A 43 -1.61 11.34 -8.40
CA GLN A 43 -2.87 10.67 -8.07
C GLN A 43 -2.91 9.29 -8.74
N LEU A 44 -3.53 8.34 -8.05
CA LEU A 44 -3.83 7.01 -8.57
C LEU A 44 -5.26 6.63 -8.17
N VAL A 45 -6.13 6.47 -9.16
CA VAL A 45 -7.54 6.09 -8.93
C VAL A 45 -7.71 4.61 -9.26
N LEU A 46 -8.15 3.82 -8.28
CA LEU A 46 -8.27 2.38 -8.38
C LEU A 46 -9.73 1.94 -8.32
N ASN A 47 -10.28 1.56 -9.47
CA ASN A 47 -11.60 0.89 -9.55
C ASN A 47 -11.46 -0.62 -9.83
N ASN A 48 -10.23 -1.13 -9.82
CA ASN A 48 -9.87 -2.50 -10.18
C ASN A 48 -10.01 -3.42 -8.96
N THR A 49 -11.25 -3.76 -8.60
CA THR A 49 -11.59 -4.53 -7.39
C THR A 49 -10.99 -5.94 -7.36
N GLN A 50 -10.44 -6.42 -8.48
CA GLN A 50 -9.78 -7.72 -8.63
C GLN A 50 -8.27 -7.68 -8.31
N LEU A 51 -7.70 -6.51 -8.01
CA LEU A 51 -6.27 -6.40 -7.68
C LEU A 51 -5.91 -7.24 -6.45
N THR A 52 -4.89 -8.07 -6.61
CA THR A 52 -4.24 -8.84 -5.55
C THR A 52 -2.83 -8.31 -5.24
N SER A 53 -2.21 -7.61 -6.20
CA SER A 53 -0.90 -6.99 -6.04
C SER A 53 -0.88 -5.58 -6.64
N LEU A 54 -0.41 -4.62 -5.83
CA LEU A 54 -0.24 -3.22 -6.23
C LEU A 54 1.15 -2.71 -5.86
N GLY A 55 1.93 -2.35 -6.88
CA GLY A 55 3.14 -1.55 -6.76
C GLY A 55 2.89 -0.13 -7.26
N CYS A 56 3.04 0.86 -6.38
CA CYS A 56 2.92 2.29 -6.70
C CYS A 56 4.01 3.14 -6.02
N GLY A 57 5.06 2.49 -5.50
CA GLY A 57 6.14 3.18 -4.81
C GLY A 57 6.99 4.06 -5.73
N GLY A 58 7.66 5.07 -5.19
CA GLY A 58 8.48 6.02 -5.97
C GLY A 58 7.61 6.88 -6.89
N ASN A 59 6.61 7.54 -6.31
CA ASN A 59 5.72 8.49 -6.98
C ASN A 59 5.53 9.72 -6.06
N ASP A 60 4.69 10.67 -6.46
CA ASP A 60 4.35 11.87 -5.70
C ASP A 60 2.92 11.79 -5.12
N LEU A 61 2.46 10.60 -4.74
CA LEU A 61 1.09 10.41 -4.22
C LEU A 61 0.97 11.03 -2.82
N SER A 62 0.03 11.96 -2.66
CA SER A 62 -0.33 12.50 -1.34
C SER A 62 -1.45 11.70 -0.66
N GLN A 63 -2.19 10.90 -1.43
CA GLN A 63 -3.29 10.06 -0.97
C GLN A 63 -3.35 8.78 -1.81
N LEU A 64 -3.80 7.70 -1.18
CA LEU A 64 -4.04 6.41 -1.83
C LEU A 64 -5.28 5.77 -1.21
N ASP A 65 -6.31 5.54 -2.02
CA ASP A 65 -7.53 4.84 -1.62
C ASP A 65 -7.50 3.41 -2.18
N VAL A 66 -7.39 2.44 -1.28
CA VAL A 66 -7.43 1.00 -1.56
C VAL A 66 -8.64 0.30 -0.93
N SER A 67 -9.62 1.08 -0.44
CA SER A 67 -10.76 0.59 0.35
C SER A 67 -11.65 -0.41 -0.41
N ASN A 68 -11.68 -0.32 -1.74
CA ASN A 68 -12.44 -1.22 -2.62
C ASN A 68 -11.60 -2.42 -3.12
N ASN A 69 -10.30 -2.44 -2.87
CA ASN A 69 -9.39 -3.50 -3.33
C ASN A 69 -9.25 -4.59 -2.25
N THR A 70 -10.39 -5.15 -1.81
CA THR A 70 -10.46 -6.11 -0.68
C THR A 70 -9.74 -7.45 -0.94
N GLN A 71 -9.29 -7.68 -2.18
CA GLN A 71 -8.50 -8.84 -2.59
C GLN A 71 -6.98 -8.60 -2.53
N LEU A 72 -6.52 -7.40 -2.16
CA LEU A 72 -5.09 -7.10 -2.05
C LEU A 72 -4.41 -7.99 -1.02
N MET A 73 -3.34 -8.63 -1.47
CA MET A 73 -2.40 -9.42 -0.67
C MET A 73 -1.05 -8.70 -0.53
N TYR A 74 -0.66 -7.95 -1.57
CA TYR A 74 0.61 -7.21 -1.62
C TYR A 74 0.34 -5.75 -1.94
N LEU A 75 0.80 -4.85 -1.06
CA LEU A 75 0.76 -3.42 -1.28
C LEU A 75 2.15 -2.83 -1.06
N ASN A 76 2.75 -2.29 -2.13
CA ASN A 76 3.93 -1.45 -2.05
C ASN A 76 3.59 -0.01 -2.49
N CYS A 77 3.61 0.90 -1.53
CA CYS A 77 3.37 2.33 -1.69
C CYS A 77 4.51 3.17 -1.08
N ASN A 78 5.72 2.61 -1.00
CA ASN A 78 6.87 3.29 -0.44
C ASN A 78 7.28 4.54 -1.24
N ASP A 79 8.14 5.40 -0.70
CA ASP A 79 8.68 6.58 -1.40
C ASP A 79 7.57 7.42 -2.05
N ASN A 80 6.65 7.92 -1.23
CA ASN A 80 5.54 8.78 -1.62
C ASN A 80 5.37 9.92 -0.58
N GLN A 81 4.27 10.67 -0.66
CA GLN A 81 3.96 11.78 0.24
C GLN A 81 2.69 11.51 1.05
N LEU A 82 2.36 10.24 1.32
CA LEU A 82 1.14 9.84 2.01
C LEU A 82 1.17 10.33 3.45
N THR A 83 0.15 11.10 3.85
CA THR A 83 -0.03 11.53 5.25
C THR A 83 -0.91 10.58 6.05
N GLN A 84 -1.70 9.76 5.34
CA GLN A 84 -2.59 8.75 5.90
C GLN A 84 -2.64 7.56 4.95
N LEU A 85 -2.82 6.36 5.51
CA LEU A 85 -3.03 5.13 4.77
C LEU A 85 -4.04 4.28 5.53
N ASP A 86 -5.22 4.09 4.93
CA ASP A 86 -6.26 3.21 5.48
C ASP A 86 -6.24 1.88 4.72
N VAL A 87 -5.91 0.81 5.45
CA VAL A 87 -5.88 -0.57 4.96
C VAL A 87 -6.89 -1.47 5.68
N SER A 88 -7.85 -0.89 6.39
CA SER A 88 -8.78 -1.61 7.27
C SER A 88 -9.63 -2.65 6.52
N ASN A 89 -9.90 -2.41 5.23
CA ASN A 89 -10.70 -3.29 4.37
C ASN A 89 -9.87 -4.33 3.62
N ASN A 90 -8.54 -4.22 3.64
CA ASN A 90 -7.62 -5.11 2.92
C ASN A 90 -7.18 -6.28 3.82
N THR A 91 -8.16 -7.00 4.40
CA THR A 91 -7.93 -8.05 5.42
C THR A 91 -7.14 -9.25 4.91
N GLN A 92 -6.90 -9.35 3.59
CA GLN A 92 -6.08 -10.37 2.95
C GLN A 92 -4.60 -9.96 2.77
N LEU A 93 -4.22 -8.74 3.17
CA LEU A 93 -2.83 -8.29 3.09
C LEU A 93 -1.90 -9.22 3.87
N THR A 94 -0.89 -9.72 3.17
CA THR A 94 0.24 -10.48 3.71
C THR A 94 1.51 -9.65 3.75
N GLU A 95 1.66 -8.69 2.83
CA GLU A 95 2.80 -7.79 2.77
C GLU A 95 2.36 -6.34 2.56
N LEU A 96 2.85 -5.46 3.44
CA LEU A 96 2.66 -4.02 3.34
C LEU A 96 4.01 -3.32 3.41
N ASN A 97 4.37 -2.59 2.35
CA ASN A 97 5.46 -1.64 2.36
C ASN A 97 4.90 -0.23 2.15
N CYS A 98 5.03 0.59 3.19
CA CYS A 98 4.68 2.01 3.22
C CYS A 98 5.83 2.86 3.71
N ASN A 99 7.08 2.37 3.56
CA ASN A 99 8.28 3.13 3.91
C ASN A 99 8.30 4.52 3.28
N ASP A 100 9.05 5.45 3.88
CA ASP A 100 9.41 6.72 3.27
C ASP A 100 8.18 7.50 2.79
N ASN A 101 7.28 7.75 3.74
CA ASN A 101 6.06 8.52 3.59
C ASN A 101 5.98 9.54 4.75
N GLN A 102 4.82 10.16 4.95
CA GLN A 102 4.58 11.15 6.01
C GLN A 102 3.50 10.66 7.00
N LEU A 103 3.40 9.35 7.22
CA LEU A 103 2.42 8.76 8.12
C LEU A 103 2.79 9.06 9.57
N THR A 104 1.84 9.64 10.32
CA THR A 104 1.99 9.81 11.77
C THR A 104 1.33 8.70 12.57
N GLN A 105 0.39 7.97 11.95
CA GLN A 105 -0.28 6.82 12.54
C GLN A 105 -0.48 5.75 11.48
N LEU A 106 -0.38 4.50 11.90
CA LEU A 106 -0.70 3.35 11.07
C LEU A 106 -1.52 2.34 11.88
N ASP A 107 -2.67 1.94 11.35
CA ASP A 107 -3.50 0.88 11.92
C ASP A 107 -3.49 -0.32 10.98
N VAL A 108 -2.94 -1.42 11.46
CA VAL A 108 -2.92 -2.71 10.74
C VAL A 108 -3.61 -3.81 11.55
N SER A 109 -4.41 -3.45 12.56
CA SER A 109 -5.09 -4.41 13.44
C SER A 109 -6.05 -5.34 12.67
N ASN A 110 -6.67 -4.85 11.59
CA ASN A 110 -7.52 -5.69 10.74
C ASN A 110 -6.73 -6.59 9.77
N ASN A 111 -5.44 -6.34 9.55
CA ASN A 111 -4.60 -7.08 8.60
C ASN A 111 -3.88 -8.24 9.29
N THR A 112 -4.64 -9.10 9.97
CA THR A 112 -4.12 -10.20 10.81
C THR A 112 -3.29 -11.25 10.04
N GLN A 113 -3.39 -11.25 8.71
CA GLN A 113 -2.64 -12.11 7.81
C GLN A 113 -1.23 -11.58 7.47
N LEU A 114 -0.88 -10.36 7.91
CA LEU A 114 0.44 -9.77 7.66
C LEU A 114 1.56 -10.69 8.16
N THR A 115 2.50 -10.93 7.26
CA THR A 115 3.77 -11.63 7.51
C THR A 115 4.96 -10.69 7.36
N ASP A 116 4.79 -9.57 6.65
CA ASP A 116 5.82 -8.56 6.43
C ASP A 116 5.20 -7.16 6.49
N LEU A 117 5.78 -6.29 7.33
CA LEU A 117 5.41 -4.89 7.46
C LEU A 117 6.68 -4.03 7.40
N ARG A 118 6.72 -3.10 6.46
CA ARG A 118 7.76 -2.07 6.36
C ARG A 118 7.09 -0.70 6.41
N CYS A 119 7.40 0.06 7.47
CA CYS A 119 6.90 1.42 7.69
C CYS A 119 8.00 2.37 8.18
N TYR A 120 9.25 2.07 7.85
CA TYR A 120 10.44 2.90 8.12
C TYR A 120 10.37 4.25 7.39
N GLY A 121 11.10 5.26 7.86
CA GLY A 121 11.12 6.58 7.20
C GLY A 121 9.79 7.33 7.26
N ASN A 122 8.91 6.97 8.21
CA ASN A 122 7.70 7.72 8.51
C ASN A 122 7.83 8.37 9.90
N PRO A 123 7.28 9.57 10.12
CA PRO A 123 7.20 10.19 11.44
C PRO A 123 6.10 9.53 12.30
N LEU A 124 6.10 8.20 12.41
CA LEU A 124 5.08 7.45 13.16
C LEU A 124 5.17 7.77 14.66
N GLU A 125 4.06 8.27 15.18
CA GLU A 125 3.85 8.46 16.62
C GLU A 125 3.04 7.29 17.21
N LYS A 126 2.27 6.59 16.36
CA LYS A 126 1.35 5.55 16.79
C LYS A 126 1.24 4.38 15.81
N LEU A 127 1.29 3.16 16.33
CA LEU A 127 1.04 1.93 15.58
C LEU A 127 0.00 1.08 16.30
N ILE A 128 -1.07 0.71 15.60
CA ILE A 128 -2.16 -0.11 16.14
C ILE A 128 -2.09 -1.51 15.51
N LEU A 129 -2.00 -2.53 16.36
CA LEU A 129 -1.81 -3.92 15.98
C LEU A 129 -2.89 -4.81 16.59
N ALA A 130 -3.16 -5.96 15.98
CA ALA A 130 -3.89 -7.05 16.62
C ALA A 130 -2.96 -7.87 17.52
N ALA A 131 -3.52 -8.54 18.53
CA ALA A 131 -2.77 -9.39 19.45
C ALA A 131 -1.92 -10.48 18.77
N SER A 132 -2.31 -10.95 17.57
CA SER A 132 -1.54 -11.95 16.81
C SER A 132 -0.27 -11.42 16.16
N GLN A 133 -0.14 -10.09 16.02
CA GLN A 133 0.95 -9.45 15.28
C GLN A 133 2.18 -9.14 16.13
N GLN A 134 2.04 -9.07 17.46
CA GLN A 134 3.15 -8.80 18.39
C GLN A 134 4.23 -9.90 18.44
N TYR A 135 4.01 -11.02 17.75
CA TYR A 135 4.94 -12.15 17.66
C TYR A 135 5.57 -12.31 16.28
N LYS A 136 5.35 -11.34 15.37
CA LYS A 136 5.85 -11.39 14.00
C LYS A 136 7.29 -10.87 13.95
N ASP A 137 8.09 -11.42 13.06
CA ASP A 137 9.51 -11.05 12.93
C ASP A 137 9.72 -9.53 12.70
N TRP A 138 8.79 -8.88 12.00
CA TRP A 138 8.85 -7.42 11.76
C TRP A 138 8.60 -6.60 13.02
N TYR A 139 7.92 -7.13 14.04
CA TYR A 139 7.57 -6.39 15.26
C TYR A 139 8.83 -5.94 16.00
N ASP A 140 9.76 -6.87 16.25
CA ASP A 140 11.01 -6.57 16.97
C ASP A 140 11.85 -5.52 16.22
N SER A 141 11.85 -5.58 14.88
CA SER A 141 12.58 -4.63 14.05
C SER A 141 11.98 -3.22 14.13
N ILE A 142 10.65 -3.09 14.18
CA ILE A 142 9.96 -1.81 14.34
C ILE A 142 10.24 -1.22 15.73
N VAL A 143 10.18 -2.04 16.79
CA VAL A 143 10.43 -1.60 18.17
C VAL A 143 11.88 -1.13 18.34
N GLU A 144 12.84 -1.79 17.69
CA GLU A 144 14.25 -1.39 17.70
C GLU A 144 14.47 -0.04 17.00
N GLU A 145 13.85 0.16 15.84
CA GLU A 145 14.02 1.40 15.06
C GLU A 145 13.25 2.60 15.65
N TYR A 146 12.08 2.36 16.27
CA TYR A 146 11.20 3.40 16.82
C TYR A 146 10.95 3.20 18.33
N PRO A 147 11.93 3.52 19.19
CA PRO A 147 11.83 3.23 20.63
C PRO A 147 10.74 4.05 21.37
N ASP A 148 10.33 5.20 20.81
CA ASP A 148 9.32 6.10 21.39
C ASP A 148 7.92 5.91 20.78
N LEU A 149 7.73 4.93 19.89
CA LEU A 149 6.46 4.67 19.20
C LEU A 149 5.38 4.19 20.18
N ASP A 150 4.21 4.83 20.17
CA ASP A 150 3.05 4.36 20.92
C ASP A 150 2.43 3.15 20.19
N ILE A 151 2.76 1.94 20.66
CA ILE A 151 2.21 0.69 20.14
C ILE A 151 0.99 0.30 20.96
N ILE A 152 -0.18 0.26 20.29
CA ILE A 152 -1.44 -0.18 20.88
C ILE A 152 -1.79 -1.56 20.32
N ILE A 153 -2.06 -2.50 21.23
CA ILE A 153 -2.64 -3.80 20.88
C ILE A 153 -4.16 -3.72 21.04
N SER A 154 -4.90 -3.90 19.96
CA SER A 154 -6.36 -3.97 19.98
C SER A 154 -6.84 -5.31 20.54
N GLU A 155 -7.97 -5.28 21.25
CA GLU A 155 -8.64 -6.47 21.81
C GLU A 155 -9.17 -7.44 20.74
#